data_AF-A0A935IV47-F1
#
_entry.id   AF-A0A935IV47-F1
#
_cell.length_a   1.000
_cell.length_b   1.000
_cell.length_c   1.000
_cell.angle_alpha   90.00
_cell.angle_beta   90.00
_cell.angle_gamma   90.00
#
_symmetry.space_group_name_H-M   'P 1'
#
loop_
_entity.id
_entity.type
_entity.pdbx_description
1 polymer ?
#
loop_
_entity_poly.entity_id
_entity_poly.type
_entity_poly.pdbx_seq_one_letter_code
_entity_poly.pdbx_strand_id
1 'polypeptide(L)'
;MPTSIDPQPAENEFECANCGAYFHYELTRCPNCGVNLYEPEDETESIKEKAPQGGGLLDKLKDAFYRLFKKPYSAEDVFGDALDASILYNDLLQKVQGDRATTDRLIEFERTRAPRSTRKKWIQSALQRLERDNRHSQK
;
A
#
# COMPACT_ATOMS: atom_id res chain seq x y z
N MET A 1 35.73 -22.26 -40.03
CA MET A 1 34.80 -22.19 -38.88
C MET A 1 34.21 -20.78 -38.90
N PRO A 2 32.88 -20.60 -38.95
CA PRO A 2 32.31 -19.26 -38.88
C PRO A 2 32.42 -18.77 -37.43
N THR A 3 33.17 -17.70 -37.22
CA THR A 3 33.16 -16.98 -35.94
C THR A 3 31.79 -16.33 -35.80
N SER A 4 31.05 -16.72 -34.76
CA SER A 4 29.76 -16.11 -34.40
C SER A 4 29.92 -14.58 -34.35
N ILE A 5 28.99 -13.91 -35.03
CA ILE A 5 28.85 -12.45 -35.15
C ILE A 5 27.98 -11.91 -34.00
N ASP A 6 27.78 -12.67 -32.93
CA ASP A 6 27.13 -12.10 -31.75
C ASP A 6 28.12 -11.16 -31.06
N PRO A 7 27.83 -9.84 -31.00
CA PRO A 7 28.63 -8.94 -30.20
C PRO A 7 28.57 -9.48 -28.76
N GLN A 8 29.74 -9.80 -28.20
CA GLN A 8 29.82 -10.16 -26.78
C GLN A 8 29.18 -9.00 -26.02
N PRO A 9 28.10 -9.24 -25.23
CA PRO A 9 27.52 -8.17 -24.44
C PRO A 9 28.66 -7.60 -23.59
N ALA A 10 28.79 -6.27 -23.58
CA ALA A 10 29.70 -5.63 -22.66
C ALA A 10 29.38 -6.21 -21.27
N GLU A 11 30.41 -6.68 -20.58
CA GLU A 11 30.37 -7.41 -19.29
C GLU A 11 29.56 -6.70 -18.17
N ASN A 12 29.09 -5.48 -18.44
CA ASN A 12 28.45 -4.55 -17.53
C ASN A 12 27.01 -4.17 -17.94
N GLU A 13 26.37 -4.89 -18.86
CA GLU A 13 25.00 -4.64 -19.34
C GLU A 13 24.02 -5.71 -18.81
N PHE A 14 22.96 -5.28 -18.14
CA PHE A 14 21.94 -6.16 -17.53
C PHE A 14 20.54 -5.83 -18.06
N GLU A 15 19.70 -6.87 -18.20
CA GLU A 15 18.32 -6.76 -18.64
C GLU A 15 17.35 -6.71 -17.46
N CYS A 16 16.51 -5.67 -17.39
CA CYS A 16 15.54 -5.51 -16.32
C CYS A 16 14.45 -6.60 -16.41
N ALA A 17 14.36 -7.48 -15.41
CA ALA A 17 13.33 -8.53 -15.34
C ALA A 17 11.88 -8.01 -15.35
N ASN A 18 11.65 -6.74 -15.01
CA ASN A 18 10.32 -6.14 -14.98
C ASN A 18 9.90 -5.48 -16.30
N CYS A 19 10.85 -4.99 -17.11
CA CYS A 19 10.51 -4.22 -18.33
C CYS A 19 11.37 -4.52 -19.57
N GLY A 20 12.33 -5.45 -19.48
CA GLY A 20 13.20 -5.86 -20.59
C GLY A 20 14.18 -4.79 -21.07
N ALA A 21 14.33 -3.67 -20.34
CA ALA A 21 15.29 -2.64 -20.70
C ALA A 21 16.72 -3.07 -20.34
N TYR A 22 17.67 -2.85 -21.26
CA TYR A 22 19.09 -3.04 -21.03
C TYR A 22 19.69 -1.77 -20.42
N PHE A 23 20.44 -1.91 -19.33
CA PHE A 23 21.11 -0.80 -18.63
C PHE A 23 22.37 -1.29 -17.91
N HIS A 24 23.21 -0.35 -17.45
CA HIS A 24 24.45 -0.66 -16.77
C HIS A 24 24.28 -0.85 -15.25
N TYR A 25 25.08 -1.74 -14.65
CA TYR A 25 25.00 -2.11 -13.22
C TYR A 25 25.21 -0.95 -12.23
N GLU A 26 25.74 0.19 -12.68
CA GLU A 26 26.00 1.36 -11.82
C GLU A 26 24.72 2.05 -11.32
N LEU A 27 23.55 1.64 -11.83
CA LEU A 27 22.26 2.20 -11.43
C LEU A 27 21.65 1.36 -10.30
N THR A 28 21.15 2.04 -9.26
CA THR A 28 20.38 1.39 -8.18
C THR A 28 18.93 1.11 -8.56
N ARG A 29 18.41 1.83 -9.57
CA ARG A 29 17.05 1.65 -10.10
C ARG A 29 17.05 1.61 -11.62
N CYS A 30 16.16 0.81 -12.19
CA CYS A 30 15.95 0.77 -13.63
C CYS A 30 15.43 2.14 -14.14
N PRO A 31 16.05 2.75 -15.16
CA PRO A 31 15.64 4.06 -15.68
C PRO A 31 14.29 4.04 -16.40
N ASN A 32 13.82 2.86 -16.83
CA ASN A 32 12.57 2.72 -17.57
C ASN A 32 11.36 2.46 -16.66
N CYS A 33 11.46 1.55 -15.69
CA CYS A 33 10.33 1.17 -14.84
C CYS A 33 10.50 1.52 -13.35
N GLY A 34 11.68 2.03 -12.95
CA GLY A 34 11.94 2.45 -11.57
C GLY A 34 12.12 1.31 -10.55
N VAL A 35 12.13 0.04 -10.99
CA VAL A 35 12.37 -1.10 -10.09
C VAL A 35 13.76 -1.02 -9.48
N ASN A 36 13.86 -1.31 -8.18
CA ASN A 36 15.15 -1.35 -7.49
C ASN A 36 15.92 -2.60 -7.93
N LEU A 37 17.20 -2.42 -8.22
CA LEU A 37 18.06 -3.49 -8.73
C LEU A 37 18.70 -4.31 -7.63
N TYR A 38 18.94 -3.66 -6.51
CA TYR A 38 19.44 -4.28 -5.30
C TYR A 38 18.30 -4.44 -4.32
N GLU A 39 18.26 -5.57 -3.62
CA GLU A 39 17.43 -5.69 -2.44
C GLU A 39 18.00 -4.73 -1.38
N PRO A 40 17.17 -3.89 -0.74
CA PRO A 40 17.67 -3.08 0.36
C PRO A 40 18.23 -4.02 1.42
N GLU A 41 19.52 -3.87 1.71
CA GLU A 41 20.12 -4.51 2.87
C GLU A 41 19.37 -3.94 4.08
N ASP A 42 18.73 -4.80 4.89
CA ASP A 42 18.04 -4.39 6.11
C ASP A 42 19.08 -3.94 7.15
N GLU A 43 19.68 -2.78 6.91
CA GLU A 43 20.57 -2.11 7.85
C GLU A 43 19.72 -1.57 9.00
N THR A 44 19.66 -2.39 10.04
CA THR A 44 19.10 -2.08 11.36
C THR A 44 19.79 -0.90 12.05
N GLU A 45 19.65 0.33 11.54
CA GLU A 45 20.17 1.54 12.21
C GLU A 45 19.12 2.67 12.19
N SER A 46 18.56 2.91 13.37
CA SER A 46 17.43 3.78 13.68
C SER A 46 17.75 5.27 13.67
N ILE A 47 17.00 6.11 12.93
CA ILE A 47 16.96 7.57 13.19
C ILE A 47 15.54 8.16 13.15
N LYS A 48 14.95 8.20 14.36
CA LYS A 48 14.10 9.23 15.00
C LYS A 48 13.24 10.15 14.12
N GLU A 49 11.95 9.82 14.12
CA GLU A 49 10.83 10.69 13.73
C GLU A 49 10.64 11.86 14.72
N LYS A 50 10.49 13.09 14.21
CA LYS A 50 9.85 14.19 14.94
C LYS A 50 8.34 14.08 14.73
N ALA A 51 7.61 13.63 15.74
CA ALA A 51 6.15 13.70 15.75
C ALA A 51 5.65 15.05 16.34
N PRO A 52 4.71 15.77 15.69
CA PRO A 52 3.98 16.84 16.33
C PRO A 52 2.74 16.31 17.07
N GLN A 53 2.71 16.63 18.35
CA GLN A 53 1.59 16.97 19.23
C GLN A 53 0.15 16.54 18.84
N GLY A 54 -0.43 15.65 19.65
CA GLY A 54 -1.87 15.67 20.00
C GLY A 54 -2.58 14.32 20.02
N GLY A 55 -2.62 13.64 21.17
CA GLY A 55 -3.43 12.42 21.39
C GLY A 55 -3.44 12.00 22.86
N GLY A 56 -4.61 11.61 23.39
CA GLY A 56 -4.97 11.61 24.82
C GLY A 56 -4.33 10.54 25.71
N LEU A 57 -4.81 10.46 26.96
CA LEU A 57 -4.33 9.59 28.05
C LEU A 57 -4.14 8.10 27.67
N LEU A 58 -4.84 7.64 26.62
CA LEU A 58 -4.76 6.31 26.05
C LEU A 58 -3.47 6.04 25.25
N ASP A 59 -2.91 7.05 24.57
CA ASP A 59 -1.65 6.91 23.82
C ASP A 59 -0.46 6.75 24.74
N LYS A 60 -0.46 7.41 25.91
CA LYS A 60 0.61 7.25 26.91
C LYS A 60 0.64 5.86 27.54
N LEU A 61 -0.52 5.24 27.70
CA LEU A 61 -0.62 3.87 28.22
C LEU A 61 -0.14 2.84 27.20
N LYS A 62 -0.46 3.05 25.92
CA LYS A 62 0.06 2.20 24.83
C LYS A 62 1.58 2.36 24.70
N ASP A 63 2.08 3.59 24.67
CA ASP A 63 3.52 3.87 24.50
C ASP A 63 4.36 3.33 25.67
N ALA A 64 3.82 3.32 26.89
CA ALA A 64 4.44 2.66 28.05
C ALA A 64 4.47 1.13 27.91
N PHE A 65 3.44 0.52 27.32
CA PHE A 65 3.37 -0.91 27.10
C PHE A 65 4.31 -1.38 25.98
N TYR A 66 4.44 -0.60 24.90
CA TYR A 66 5.38 -0.86 23.79
C TYR A 66 6.87 -0.69 24.18
N ARG A 67 7.19 0.20 25.14
CA ARG A 67 8.55 0.30 25.69
C ARG A 67 8.91 -0.85 26.63
N LEU A 68 7.92 -1.43 27.31
CA LEU A 68 8.11 -2.54 28.22
C LEU A 68 8.18 -3.90 27.50
N PHE A 69 7.40 -4.05 26.43
CA PHE A 69 7.45 -5.17 25.50
C PHE A 69 8.06 -4.69 24.17
N LYS A 70 9.39 -4.76 24.01
CA LYS A 70 10.11 -4.52 22.75
C LYS A 70 9.71 -5.54 21.66
N LYS A 71 8.46 -5.52 21.21
CA LYS A 71 8.08 -6.10 19.93
C LYS A 71 8.04 -4.95 18.93
N PRO A 72 8.82 -5.01 17.82
CA PRO A 72 8.59 -4.09 16.72
C PRO A 72 7.10 -4.19 16.32
N TYR A 73 6.53 -3.09 15.82
CA TYR A 73 5.16 -3.11 15.29
C TYR A 73 4.96 -4.38 14.47
N SER A 74 4.07 -5.25 14.94
CA SER A 74 3.80 -6.52 14.29
C SER A 74 3.29 -6.19 12.90
N ALA A 75 3.92 -6.75 11.87
CA ALA A 75 3.53 -6.55 10.47
C ALA A 75 2.01 -6.78 10.30
N GLU A 76 1.44 -7.70 11.07
CA GLU A 76 0.04 -8.06 11.08
C GLU A 76 -0.90 -6.90 11.49
N ASP A 77 -0.45 -5.98 12.34
CA ASP A 77 -1.27 -4.81 12.75
C ASP A 77 -1.27 -3.72 11.66
N VAL A 78 -0.14 -3.53 10.98
CA VAL A 78 0.02 -2.51 9.93
C VAL A 78 -0.58 -3.00 8.61
N PHE A 79 -0.28 -4.23 8.22
CA PHE A 79 -0.83 -4.83 7.01
C PHE A 79 -2.26 -5.30 7.20
N GLY A 80 -2.68 -5.67 8.42
CA GLY A 80 -4.04 -6.12 8.71
C GLY A 80 -5.09 -5.07 8.38
N ASP A 81 -4.88 -3.82 8.79
CA ASP A 81 -5.83 -2.74 8.50
C ASP A 81 -5.90 -2.39 7.00
N ALA A 82 -4.78 -2.54 6.27
CA ALA A 82 -4.75 -2.36 4.82
C ALA A 82 -5.40 -3.54 4.08
N LEU A 83 -5.15 -4.78 4.52
CA LEU A 83 -5.79 -5.98 3.97
C LEU A 83 -7.30 -5.93 4.19
N ASP A 84 -7.73 -5.59 5.41
CA ASP A 84 -9.15 -5.45 5.75
C ASP A 84 -9.83 -4.41 4.86
N ALA A 85 -9.17 -3.28 4.61
CA ALA A 85 -9.67 -2.27 3.69
C ALA A 85 -9.81 -2.80 2.25
N SER A 86 -8.89 -3.66 1.80
CA SER A 86 -8.95 -4.27 0.46
C SER A 86 -10.11 -5.28 0.32
N ILE A 87 -10.37 -6.08 1.35
CA ILE A 87 -11.48 -7.04 1.38
C ILE A 87 -12.82 -6.28 1.32
N LEU A 88 -12.98 -5.24 2.14
CA LEU A 88 -14.18 -4.41 2.12
C LEU A 88 -14.35 -3.68 0.79
N TYR A 89 -13.25 -3.25 0.16
CA TYR A 89 -13.29 -2.61 -1.16
C TYR A 89 -13.80 -3.58 -2.22
N ASN A 90 -13.33 -4.83 -2.20
CA ASN A 90 -13.79 -5.86 -3.13
C ASN A 90 -15.28 -6.18 -2.94
N ASP A 91 -15.78 -6.24 -1.71
CA ASP A 91 -17.21 -6.43 -1.43
C ASP A 91 -18.05 -5.25 -1.94
N LEU A 92 -17.59 -4.01 -1.70
CA LEU A 92 -18.25 -2.81 -2.24
C LEU A 92 -18.30 -2.86 -3.77
N LEU A 93 -17.19 -3.24 -4.41
CA LEU A 93 -17.06 -3.36 -5.86
C LEU A 93 -17.98 -4.46 -6.42
N GLN A 94 -18.10 -5.60 -5.75
CA GLN A 94 -19.05 -6.65 -6.12
C GLN A 94 -20.50 -6.15 -6.06
N LYS A 95 -20.87 -5.39 -5.02
CA LYS A 95 -22.24 -4.85 -4.88
C LYS A 95 -22.60 -3.82 -5.95
N VAL A 96 -21.62 -3.07 -6.47
CA VAL A 96 -21.82 -2.14 -7.60
C VAL A 96 -21.51 -2.78 -8.95
N GLN A 97 -21.52 -4.11 -9.05
CA GLN A 97 -21.32 -4.88 -10.29
C GLN A 97 -19.99 -4.58 -11.00
N GLY A 98 -18.94 -4.26 -10.24
CA GLY A 98 -17.61 -4.00 -10.77
C GLY A 98 -17.34 -2.56 -11.19
N ASP A 99 -18.30 -1.64 -11.03
CA ASP A 99 -18.08 -0.23 -11.36
C ASP A 99 -17.16 0.46 -10.35
N ARG A 100 -15.88 0.59 -10.72
CA ARG A 100 -14.87 1.30 -9.94
C ARG A 100 -15.18 2.78 -9.78
N ALA A 101 -15.72 3.43 -10.82
CA ALA A 101 -15.99 4.88 -10.76
C ALA A 101 -17.07 5.19 -9.71
N THR A 102 -18.11 4.37 -9.63
CA THR A 102 -19.14 4.50 -8.60
C THR A 102 -18.60 4.17 -7.21
N THR A 103 -17.76 3.13 -7.10
CA THR A 103 -17.07 2.76 -5.85
C THR A 103 -16.25 3.92 -5.30
N ASP A 104 -15.40 4.54 -6.13
CA ASP A 104 -14.54 5.66 -5.73
C ASP A 104 -15.35 6.88 -5.31
N ARG A 105 -16.44 7.19 -6.02
CA ARG A 105 -17.33 8.29 -5.64
C ARG A 105 -17.98 8.07 -4.27
N LEU A 106 -18.38 6.84 -3.95
CA LEU A 106 -18.96 6.51 -2.65
C LEU A 106 -17.93 6.69 -1.53
N ILE A 107 -16.70 6.22 -1.74
CA ILE A 107 -15.62 6.37 -0.77
C ILE A 107 -15.26 7.85 -0.60
N GLU A 108 -15.15 8.59 -1.70
CA GLU A 108 -14.84 10.03 -1.68
C GLU A 108 -15.93 10.81 -0.93
N PHE A 109 -17.20 10.47 -1.15
CA PHE A 109 -18.29 11.08 -0.42
C PHE A 109 -18.15 10.87 1.10
N GLU A 110 -17.84 9.65 1.56
CA GLU A 110 -17.63 9.39 2.98
C GLU A 110 -16.35 10.06 3.51
N ARG A 111 -15.31 10.20 2.67
CA ARG A 111 -14.09 10.95 3.00
C ARG A 111 -14.38 12.42 3.26
N THR A 112 -15.21 13.05 2.42
CA THR A 112 -15.61 14.47 2.62
C THR A 112 -16.43 14.68 3.88
N ARG A 113 -17.27 13.71 4.27
CA ARG A 113 -18.06 13.76 5.50
C ARG A 113 -17.25 13.52 6.77
N ALA A 114 -16.28 12.60 6.72
CA ALA A 114 -15.50 12.20 7.88
C ALA A 114 -13.99 12.20 7.57
N PRO A 115 -13.36 13.36 7.34
CA PRO A 115 -11.97 13.44 6.87
C PRO A 115 -10.93 12.92 7.86
N ARG A 116 -11.28 12.81 9.14
CA ARG A 116 -10.38 12.29 10.20
C ARG A 116 -10.45 10.76 10.38
N SER A 117 -11.30 10.08 9.62
CA SER A 117 -11.52 8.65 9.76
C SER A 117 -10.54 7.84 8.91
N THR A 118 -10.39 6.55 9.20
CA THR A 118 -9.54 5.64 8.42
C THR A 118 -10.23 5.22 7.13
N ARG A 119 -9.43 4.83 6.13
CA ARG A 119 -9.92 4.31 4.83
C ARG A 119 -10.89 3.15 5.01
N LYS A 120 -10.56 2.19 5.88
CA LYS A 120 -11.41 1.05 6.26
C LYS A 120 -12.81 1.51 6.67
N LYS A 121 -12.88 2.54 7.52
CA LYS A 121 -14.14 3.07 8.02
C LYS A 121 -14.93 3.85 6.97
N TRP A 122 -14.28 4.54 6.02
CA TRP A 122 -14.98 5.13 4.87
C TRP A 122 -15.64 4.06 3.99
N ILE A 123 -14.90 3.00 3.66
CA ILE A 123 -15.43 1.89 2.84
C ILE A 123 -16.59 1.20 3.58
N GLN A 124 -16.44 0.96 4.89
CA GLN A 124 -17.50 0.37 5.71
C GLN A 124 -18.76 1.24 5.76
N SER A 125 -18.63 2.57 5.92
CA SER A 125 -19.77 3.49 5.88
C SER A 125 -20.44 3.54 4.50
N ALA A 126 -19.64 3.51 3.43
CA ALA A 126 -20.14 3.44 2.06
C ALA A 126 -20.96 2.16 1.82
N LEU A 127 -20.44 1.00 2.26
CA LEU A 127 -21.13 -0.30 2.22
C LEU A 127 -22.48 -0.25 2.95
N GLN A 128 -22.47 0.19 4.21
CA GLN A 128 -23.69 0.26 5.02
C GLN A 128 -24.75 1.16 4.40
N ARG A 129 -24.33 2.27 3.79
CA ARG A 129 -25.24 3.18 3.10
C ARG A 129 -25.81 2.55 1.84
N LEU A 130 -24.97 1.95 1.00
CA LEU A 130 -25.41 1.27 -0.22
C LEU A 130 -26.40 0.14 0.11
N GLU A 131 -26.13 -0.64 1.15
CA GLU A 131 -27.05 -1.69 1.61
C GLU A 131 -28.38 -1.12 2.11
N ARG A 132 -28.34 0.01 2.82
CA ARG A 132 -29.55 0.71 3.24
C ARG A 132 -30.34 1.15 2.02
N ASP A 133 -29.71 1.80 1.04
CA ASP A 133 -30.36 2.32 -0.16
C ASP A 133 -30.97 1.18 -1.00
N ASN A 134 -30.23 0.07 -1.15
CA ASN A 134 -30.72 -1.13 -1.83
C ASN A 134 -31.94 -1.75 -1.14
N ARG A 135 -32.00 -1.76 0.20
CA ARG A 135 -33.18 -2.25 0.94
C ARG A 135 -34.41 -1.36 0.75
N HIS A 136 -34.22 -0.05 0.59
CA HIS A 136 -35.33 0.87 0.36
C HIS A 136 -35.84 0.80 -1.09
N SER A 137 -34.96 0.50 -2.05
CA SER A 137 -35.34 0.36 -3.46
C SER A 137 -36.12 -0.93 -3.80
N GLN A 138 -36.15 -1.92 -2.90
CA GLN A 138 -36.82 -3.22 -3.12
C GLN A 138 -38.24 -3.30 -2.53
N LYS A 139 -38.75 -2.22 -1.94
CA LYS A 139 -40.16 -2.11 -1.49
C LYS A 139 -40.95 -1.25 -2.44
#